data_AF-A0A2D9WP71-F1
#
_entry.id   AF-A0A2D9WP71-F1
#
_cell.length_a   1.000
_cell.length_b   1.000
_cell.length_c   1.000
_cell.angle_alpha   90.00
_cell.angle_beta   90.00
_cell.angle_gamma   90.00
#
_symmetry.space_group_name_H-M   'P 1'
#
loop_
_entity.id
_entity.type
_entity.pdbx_description
1 polymer ?
#
loop_
_entity_poly.entity_id
_entity_poly.type
_entity_poly.pdbx_seq_one_letter_code
_entity_poly.pdbx_strand_id
1 'polypeptide(L)'
;TVAPTFWGTIKNIYKQHRRWTYGVENWCYITYHFVKNKSIPLKKRLVIGALQGEGYSSLVTNPIMLFILGWAPIFLGTREFHETVLSYELPIMVRNLLIFAMFGLVVSAIISLSLTPKRPAHKSRFTYIVMALQWVMVPITMIVFSAIPGLDAQTRLMFGKYMGFWVTPKKR
;
A
#
# COMPACT_ATOMS: atom_id res chain seq x y z
N THR A 1 -16.21 1.33 -9.42
CA THR A 1 -16.52 2.36 -8.40
C THR A 1 -16.59 3.73 -9.04
N VAL A 2 -17.27 3.83 -10.18
CA VAL A 2 -17.28 5.06 -10.97
C VAL A 2 -18.42 5.92 -10.44
N ALA A 3 -18.09 7.13 -10.00
CA ALA A 3 -19.07 8.15 -9.69
C ALA A 3 -19.33 8.99 -10.96
N PRO A 4 -20.47 9.70 -11.05
CA PRO A 4 -20.77 10.56 -12.20
C PRO A 4 -19.75 11.71 -12.37
N THR A 5 -18.96 12.01 -11.34
CA THR A 5 -17.89 13.02 -11.40
C THR A 5 -16.53 12.40 -11.07
N PHE A 6 -15.47 12.96 -11.67
CA PHE A 6 -14.08 12.56 -11.41
C PHE A 6 -13.73 12.64 -9.91
N TRP A 7 -14.10 13.75 -9.27
CA TRP A 7 -13.95 13.95 -7.82
C TRP A 7 -14.71 12.92 -6.98
N GLY A 8 -15.93 12.54 -7.40
CA GLY A 8 -16.68 11.48 -6.74
C GLY A 8 -15.98 10.12 -6.83
N THR A 9 -15.29 9.87 -7.95
CA THR A 9 -14.54 8.62 -8.17
C THR A 9 -13.30 8.59 -7.27
N ILE A 10 -12.54 9.68 -7.18
CA ILE A 10 -11.41 9.80 -6.25
C ILE A 10 -11.87 9.57 -4.80
N LYS A 11 -12.97 10.22 -4.38
CA LYS A 11 -13.52 10.06 -3.03
C LYS A 11 -13.94 8.61 -2.74
N ASN A 12 -14.48 7.91 -3.74
CA ASN A 12 -14.83 6.49 -3.62
C ASN A 12 -13.60 5.60 -3.49
N ILE A 13 -12.53 5.85 -4.28
CA ILE A 13 -11.26 5.12 -4.19
C ILE A 13 -10.63 5.30 -2.80
N TYR A 14 -10.63 6.52 -2.29
CA TYR A 14 -10.16 6.83 -0.93
C TYR A 14 -10.93 6.03 0.13
N LYS A 15 -12.26 6.05 0.06
CA LYS A 15 -13.11 5.27 1.00
C LYS A 15 -12.91 3.76 0.87
N GLN A 16 -12.63 3.25 -0.33
CA GLN A 16 -12.32 1.84 -0.52
C GLN A 16 -10.99 1.44 0.09
N HIS A 17 -9.93 2.21 -0.14
CA HIS A 17 -8.63 1.94 0.47
C HIS A 17 -8.71 2.04 1.99
N ARG A 18 -9.42 3.05 2.53
CA ARG A 18 -9.67 3.17 3.97
C ARG A 18 -10.38 1.95 4.55
N ARG A 19 -11.28 1.33 3.79
CA ARG A 19 -11.96 0.09 4.22
C ARG A 19 -10.99 -1.09 4.25
N TRP A 20 -10.07 -1.19 3.29
CA TRP A 20 -9.06 -2.25 3.29
C TRP A 20 -8.09 -2.10 4.47
N THR A 21 -7.66 -0.88 4.77
CA THR A 21 -6.75 -0.61 5.89
C THR A 21 -7.42 -0.74 7.25
N TYR A 22 -8.73 -0.45 7.34
CA TYR A 22 -9.53 -0.72 8.54
C TYR A 22 -9.65 -2.23 8.84
N GLY A 23 -9.30 -3.11 7.89
CA GLY A 23 -9.19 -4.55 8.10
C GLY A 23 -8.21 -4.98 9.21
N VAL A 24 -7.42 -4.06 9.77
CA VAL A 24 -6.68 -4.24 11.05
C VAL A 24 -7.58 -4.74 12.17
N GLU A 25 -8.87 -4.42 12.17
CA GLU A 25 -9.82 -4.96 13.15
C GLU A 25 -9.82 -6.50 13.18
N ASN A 26 -9.66 -7.14 12.02
CA ASN A 26 -9.59 -8.60 11.92
C ASN A 26 -8.34 -9.14 12.60
N TRP A 27 -7.24 -8.40 12.57
CA TRP A 27 -6.02 -8.80 13.27
C TRP A 27 -6.23 -8.79 14.79
N CYS A 28 -6.88 -7.75 15.33
CA CYS A 28 -7.24 -7.68 16.75
C CYS A 28 -8.19 -8.82 17.14
N TYR A 29 -9.16 -9.14 16.29
CA TYR A 29 -10.10 -10.24 16.51
C TYR A 29 -9.40 -11.61 16.50
N ILE A 30 -8.59 -11.88 15.48
CA ILE A 30 -7.87 -13.15 15.32
C ILE A 30 -6.88 -13.36 16.46
N THR A 31 -6.13 -12.33 16.84
CA THR A 31 -5.18 -12.41 17.96
C THR A 31 -5.88 -12.67 19.29
N TYR A 32 -7.02 -12.02 19.54
CA TYR A 32 -7.86 -12.28 20.71
C TYR A 32 -8.33 -13.75 20.77
N HIS A 33 -8.83 -14.29 19.66
CA HIS A 33 -9.28 -15.69 19.60
C HIS A 33 -8.12 -16.69 19.66
N PHE A 34 -6.93 -16.35 19.17
CA PHE A 34 -5.72 -17.16 19.30
C PHE A 34 -5.23 -17.29 20.75
N VAL A 35 -5.49 -16.29 21.60
CA VAL A 35 -5.21 -16.38 23.05
C VAL A 35 -6.17 -17.36 23.71
N LYS A 36 -7.46 -17.32 23.36
CA LYS A 36 -8.48 -18.17 23.98
C LYS A 36 -8.49 -19.61 23.46
N ASN A 37 -8.17 -19.82 22.19
CA ASN A 37 -8.27 -21.13 21.56
C ASN A 37 -6.97 -21.93 21.70
N LYS A 38 -6.98 -22.96 22.56
CA LYS A 38 -5.84 -23.85 22.80
C LYS A 38 -5.70 -24.97 21.75
N SER A 39 -6.68 -25.17 20.87
CA SER A 39 -6.63 -26.24 19.85
C SER A 39 -5.63 -25.96 18.72
N ILE A 40 -5.18 -24.70 18.58
CA ILE A 40 -4.23 -24.30 17.54
C ILE A 40 -2.80 -24.32 18.13
N PRO A 41 -1.81 -24.93 17.45
CA PRO A 41 -0.42 -24.92 17.91
C PRO A 41 0.14 -23.49 18.01
N LEU A 42 0.90 -23.20 19.08
CA LEU A 42 1.40 -21.86 19.42
C LEU A 42 2.22 -21.23 18.28
N LYS A 43 3.06 -22.03 17.61
CA LYS A 43 3.86 -21.59 16.46
C LYS A 43 2.97 -21.03 15.33
N LYS A 44 1.86 -21.69 15.02
CA LYS A 44 0.95 -21.27 13.94
C LYS A 44 0.23 -19.97 14.30
N ARG A 45 -0.13 -19.79 15.58
CA ARG A 45 -0.74 -18.55 16.10
C ARG A 45 0.22 -17.36 16.00
N LEU A 46 1.47 -17.55 16.44
CA LEU A 46 2.48 -16.50 16.41
C LEU A 46 2.86 -16.13 14.97
N VAL A 47 3.06 -17.12 14.09
CA VAL A 47 3.41 -16.86 12.68
C VAL A 47 2.29 -16.11 11.96
N ILE A 48 1.04 -16.57 12.07
CA ILE A 48 -0.10 -15.92 11.39
C ILE A 48 -0.35 -14.53 11.98
N GLY A 49 -0.31 -14.41 13.31
CA GLY A 49 -0.49 -13.12 13.99
C GLY A 49 0.60 -12.11 13.61
N ALA A 50 1.86 -12.55 13.58
CA ALA A 50 2.99 -11.71 13.19
C ALA A 50 2.91 -11.31 11.71
N LEU A 51 2.67 -12.26 10.80
CA LEU A 51 2.57 -12.00 9.36
C LEU A 51 1.44 -11.00 9.05
N GLN A 52 0.28 -11.17 9.69
CA GLN A 52 -0.86 -10.30 9.47
C GLN A 52 -0.63 -8.91 10.08
N GLY A 53 -0.03 -8.83 11.27
CA GLY A 53 0.28 -7.57 11.94
C GLY A 53 1.38 -6.77 11.22
N GLU A 54 2.42 -7.47 10.78
CA GLU A 54 3.48 -6.92 9.94
C GLU A 54 2.89 -6.43 8.61
N GLY A 55 2.08 -7.23 7.93
CA GLY A 55 1.45 -6.84 6.67
C GLY A 55 0.63 -5.55 6.77
N TYR A 56 -0.19 -5.39 7.81
CA TYR A 56 -0.96 -4.16 8.02
C TYR A 56 -0.10 -2.96 8.44
N SER A 57 0.97 -3.19 9.20
CA SER A 57 1.91 -2.13 9.59
C SER A 57 2.70 -1.65 8.38
N SER A 58 3.35 -2.59 7.68
CA SER A 58 4.13 -2.39 6.46
C SER A 58 3.34 -1.67 5.35
N LEU A 59 2.06 -1.97 5.18
CA LEU A 59 1.20 -1.32 4.18
C LEU A 59 1.05 0.21 4.40
N VAL A 60 1.19 0.66 5.65
CA VAL A 60 1.02 2.06 6.05
C VAL A 60 2.38 2.73 6.25
N THR A 61 3.31 2.07 6.93
CA THR A 61 4.63 2.63 7.26
C THR A 61 5.57 2.61 6.08
N ASN A 62 5.62 1.56 5.26
CA ASN A 62 6.65 1.43 4.23
C ASN A 62 6.55 2.52 3.15
N PRO A 63 5.36 2.91 2.64
CA PRO A 63 5.27 4.02 1.70
C PRO A 63 5.71 5.35 2.31
N ILE A 64 5.42 5.60 3.60
CA ILE A 64 5.84 6.81 4.32
C ILE A 64 7.36 6.79 4.53
N MET A 65 7.90 5.67 4.99
CA MET A 65 9.34 5.50 5.20
C MET A 65 10.10 5.65 3.88
N LEU A 66 9.62 5.07 2.78
CA LEU A 66 10.24 5.25 1.46
C LEU A 66 10.17 6.71 1.00
N PHE A 67 9.06 7.41 1.27
CA PHE A 67 8.95 8.83 0.94
C PHE A 67 9.84 9.71 1.82
N ILE A 68 9.97 9.45 3.12
CA ILE A 68 10.82 10.25 4.00
C ILE A 68 12.30 9.90 3.78
N LEU A 69 12.66 8.62 3.82
CA LEU A 69 14.04 8.14 3.69
C LEU A 69 14.59 8.31 2.27
N GLY A 70 13.75 8.34 1.23
CA GLY A 70 14.20 8.65 -0.12
C GLY A 70 14.70 10.08 -0.28
N TRP A 71 14.17 11.01 0.51
CA TRP A 71 14.53 12.44 0.45
C TRP A 71 15.37 12.89 1.65
N ALA A 72 15.41 12.12 2.74
CA ALA A 72 16.18 12.40 3.94
C ALA A 72 17.67 12.69 3.67
N PRO A 73 18.39 11.96 2.80
CA PRO A 73 19.80 12.26 2.51
C PRO A 73 19.99 13.65 1.88
N ILE A 74 19.02 14.11 1.08
CA ILE A 74 19.08 15.40 0.38
C ILE A 74 18.78 16.56 1.33
N PHE A 75 17.84 16.39 2.26
CA PHE A 75 17.41 17.46 3.17
C PHE A 75 18.11 17.47 4.53
N LEU A 76 18.49 16.30 5.06
CA LEU A 76 19.11 16.14 6.37
C LEU A 76 20.63 15.91 6.29
N GLY A 77 21.19 15.79 5.08
CA GLY A 77 22.63 15.66 4.87
C GLY A 77 23.37 16.96 5.16
N THR A 78 23.77 17.18 6.41
CA THR A 78 24.72 18.25 6.80
C THR A 78 26.07 18.02 6.10
N ARG A 79 26.94 19.05 5.99
CA ARG A 79 28.29 18.93 5.38
C ARG A 79 29.12 17.78 5.97
N GLU A 80 28.98 17.52 7.26
CA GLU A 80 29.64 16.40 7.96
C GLU A 80 29.10 15.02 7.55
N PHE A 81 27.81 14.93 7.19
CA PHE A 81 27.23 13.67 6.72
C PHE A 81 27.85 13.29 5.37
N HIS A 82 28.04 14.25 4.45
CA HIS A 82 28.66 14.02 3.14
C HIS A 82 30.12 13.50 3.21
N GLU A 83 30.81 13.67 4.33
CA GLU A 83 32.17 13.15 4.51
C GLU A 83 32.22 11.73 5.10
N THR A 84 31.07 11.19 5.54
CA THR A 84 31.00 9.83 6.07
C THR A 84 30.87 8.80 4.96
N VAL A 85 31.52 7.64 5.13
CA VAL A 85 31.41 6.48 4.22
C VAL A 85 29.94 6.06 4.05
N LEU A 86 29.13 6.20 5.11
CA LEU A 86 27.71 5.87 5.10
C LEU A 86 26.91 6.71 4.09
N SER A 87 27.24 8.00 3.90
CA SER A 87 26.53 8.86 2.95
C SER A 87 26.81 8.55 1.49
N TYR A 88 27.94 7.91 1.21
CA TYR A 88 28.25 7.43 -0.13
C TYR A 88 27.57 6.08 -0.42
N GLU A 89 27.57 5.19 0.57
CA GLU A 89 27.03 3.83 0.44
C GLU A 89 25.48 3.79 0.50
N LEU A 90 24.84 4.63 1.31
CA LEU A 90 23.38 4.66 1.46
C LEU A 90 22.63 4.93 0.14
N PRO A 91 22.97 5.97 -0.65
CA PRO A 91 22.32 6.21 -1.94
C PRO A 91 22.52 5.05 -2.93
N ILE A 92 23.70 4.41 -2.92
CA ILE A 92 24.01 3.29 -3.80
C ILE A 92 23.17 2.06 -3.44
N MET A 93 23.08 1.73 -2.15
CA MET A 93 22.24 0.64 -1.67
C MET A 93 20.75 0.90 -1.96
N VAL A 94 20.26 2.09 -1.66
CA VAL A 94 18.87 2.48 -1.93
C VAL A 94 18.58 2.45 -3.44
N ARG A 95 19.48 2.96 -4.28
CA ARG A 95 19.38 2.88 -5.73
C ARG A 95 19.27 1.45 -6.22
N ASN A 96 20.15 0.55 -5.75
CA ASN A 96 20.13 -0.85 -6.17
C ASN A 96 18.83 -1.55 -5.73
N LEU A 97 18.38 -1.30 -4.49
CA LEU A 97 17.11 -1.82 -3.99
C LEU A 97 15.92 -1.32 -4.82
N LEU A 98 15.91 -0.03 -5.19
CA LEU A 98 14.88 0.55 -6.05
C LEU A 98 14.92 -0.04 -7.46
N ILE A 99 16.10 -0.33 -8.03
CA ILE A 99 16.22 -1.02 -9.32
C ILE A 99 15.59 -2.42 -9.26
N PHE A 100 15.89 -3.20 -8.20
CA PHE A 100 15.26 -4.51 -8.00
C PHE A 100 13.74 -4.41 -7.79
N ALA A 101 13.28 -3.42 -7.02
CA ALA A 101 11.85 -3.17 -6.82
C ALA A 101 11.14 -2.78 -8.12
N MET A 102 11.76 -1.90 -8.92
CA MET A 102 11.25 -1.49 -10.23
C MET A 102 11.18 -2.66 -11.22
N PHE A 103 12.19 -3.53 -11.22
CA PHE A 103 12.15 -4.76 -12.02
C PHE A 103 10.99 -5.66 -11.61
N GLY A 104 10.78 -5.88 -10.30
CA GLY A 104 9.64 -6.62 -9.78
C GLY A 104 8.30 -6.01 -10.18
N LEU A 105 8.20 -4.68 -10.19
CA LEU A 105 7.01 -3.94 -10.62
C LEU A 105 6.73 -4.14 -12.12
N VAL A 106 7.76 -4.15 -12.97
CA VAL A 106 7.63 -4.46 -14.41
C VAL A 106 7.13 -5.90 -14.60
N VAL A 107 7.70 -6.88 -13.90
CA VAL A 107 7.25 -8.27 -13.95
C VAL A 107 5.78 -8.40 -13.50
N SER A 108 5.42 -7.72 -12.41
CA SER A 108 4.04 -7.67 -11.91
C SER A 108 3.07 -7.05 -12.94
N ALA A 109 3.51 -5.99 -13.62
CA ALA A 109 2.73 -5.37 -14.69
C ALA A 109 2.48 -6.33 -15.86
N ILE A 110 3.50 -7.09 -16.28
CA ILE A 110 3.36 -8.10 -17.34
C ILE A 110 2.35 -9.18 -16.93
N ILE A 111 2.45 -9.71 -15.71
CA ILE A 111 1.53 -10.72 -15.18
C ILE A 111 0.09 -10.16 -15.09
N SER A 112 -0.06 -8.92 -14.62
CA SER A 112 -1.38 -8.29 -14.53
C SER A 112 -2.01 -8.07 -15.91
N LEU A 113 -1.21 -7.66 -16.90
CA LEU A 113 -1.65 -7.49 -18.27
C LEU A 113 -2.01 -8.84 -18.93
N SER A 114 -1.29 -9.92 -18.62
CA SER A 114 -1.60 -11.26 -19.15
C SER A 114 -2.87 -11.86 -18.55
N LEU A 115 -3.17 -11.55 -17.28
CA LEU A 115 -4.42 -11.92 -16.61
C LEU A 115 -5.62 -11.06 -17.06
N THR A 116 -5.38 -9.91 -17.69
CA THR A 116 -6.46 -9.02 -18.11
C THR A 116 -7.15 -9.58 -19.37
N PRO A 117 -8.49 -9.70 -19.37
CA PRO A 117 -9.22 -10.23 -20.53
C PRO A 117 -8.99 -9.39 -21.78
N LYS A 118 -9.06 -10.03 -22.96
CA LYS A 118 -8.85 -9.38 -24.26
C LYS A 118 -9.69 -8.10 -24.36
N ARG A 119 -9.04 -7.01 -24.79
CA ARG A 119 -9.65 -5.69 -24.94
C ARG A 119 -10.98 -5.80 -25.69
N PRO A 120 -12.11 -5.33 -25.12
CA PRO A 120 -13.39 -5.40 -25.80
C PRO A 120 -13.39 -4.49 -27.04
N ALA A 121 -14.06 -4.93 -28.11
CA ALA A 121 -13.98 -4.32 -29.45
C ALA A 121 -14.38 -2.83 -29.50
N HIS A 122 -15.19 -2.36 -28.55
CA HIS A 122 -15.71 -1.00 -28.46
C HIS A 122 -14.77 0.02 -27.79
N LYS A 123 -13.64 -0.41 -27.22
CA LYS A 123 -12.67 0.50 -26.55
C LYS A 123 -11.50 0.81 -27.48
N SER A 124 -10.96 2.03 -27.42
CA SER A 124 -9.82 2.45 -28.25
C SER A 124 -8.49 1.81 -27.82
N ARG A 125 -7.51 1.72 -28.73
CA ARG A 125 -6.15 1.23 -28.43
C ARG A 125 -5.42 2.12 -27.41
N PHE A 126 -5.85 3.37 -27.27
CA PHE A 126 -5.41 4.32 -26.23
C PHE A 126 -5.60 3.78 -24.80
N THR A 127 -6.48 2.79 -24.59
CA THR A 127 -6.66 2.14 -23.27
C THR A 127 -5.35 1.50 -22.77
N TYR A 128 -4.51 0.98 -23.66
CA TYR A 128 -3.22 0.40 -23.27
C TYR A 128 -2.23 1.46 -22.78
N ILE A 129 -2.25 2.67 -23.37
CA ILE A 129 -1.42 3.79 -22.92
C ILE A 129 -1.90 4.26 -21.54
N VAL A 130 -3.21 4.35 -21.33
CA VAL A 130 -3.78 4.68 -20.01
C VAL A 130 -3.40 3.63 -18.97
N MET A 131 -3.41 2.34 -19.32
CA MET A 131 -2.97 1.27 -18.42
C MET A 131 -1.47 1.38 -18.10
N ALA A 132 -0.62 1.66 -19.08
CA ALA A 132 0.80 1.90 -18.84
C ALA A 132 1.04 3.11 -17.91
N LEU A 133 0.31 4.21 -18.14
CA LEU A 133 0.36 5.39 -17.27
C LEU A 133 -0.09 5.07 -15.85
N GLN A 134 -1.12 4.25 -15.67
CA GLN A 134 -1.55 3.78 -14.34
C GLN A 134 -0.41 3.07 -13.59
N TRP A 135 0.35 2.20 -14.27
CA TRP A 135 1.51 1.51 -13.69
C TRP A 135 2.63 2.47 -13.27
N VAL A 136 2.91 3.49 -14.07
CA VAL A 136 3.89 4.54 -13.72
C VAL A 136 3.43 5.34 -12.50
N MET A 137 2.11 5.54 -12.35
CA MET A 137 1.54 6.25 -11.19
C MET A 137 1.43 5.39 -9.93
N VAL A 138 1.70 4.07 -9.97
CA VAL A 138 1.57 3.17 -8.81
C VAL A 138 2.38 3.65 -7.59
N PRO A 139 3.69 3.96 -7.70
CA PRO A 139 4.48 4.37 -6.53
C PRO A 139 3.92 5.63 -5.84
N ILE A 140 3.44 6.59 -6.63
CA ILE A 140 2.86 7.85 -6.12
C ILE A 140 1.49 7.57 -5.48
N THR A 141 0.64 6.81 -6.17
CA THR A 141 -0.70 6.51 -5.70
C THR A 141 -0.69 5.60 -4.46
N MET A 142 0.30 4.72 -4.30
CA MET A 142 0.47 3.93 -3.08
C MET A 142 0.77 4.82 -1.86
N ILE A 143 1.62 5.84 -1.99
CA ILE A 143 1.89 6.75 -0.88
C ILE A 143 0.61 7.51 -0.48
N VAL A 144 -0.08 8.10 -1.46
CA VAL A 144 -1.24 8.96 -1.19
C VAL A 144 -2.49 8.16 -0.79
N PHE A 145 -2.79 7.07 -1.50
CA PHE A 145 -4.03 6.29 -1.30
C PHE A 145 -3.86 5.03 -0.44
N SER A 146 -2.64 4.61 -0.08
CA SER A 146 -2.45 3.55 0.92
C SER A 146 -2.14 4.14 2.29
N ALA A 147 -1.11 4.98 2.40
CA ALA A 147 -0.60 5.38 3.71
C ALA A 147 -1.52 6.35 4.45
N ILE A 148 -2.06 7.37 3.77
CA ILE A 148 -2.94 8.37 4.38
C ILE A 148 -4.24 7.74 4.92
N PRO A 149 -5.03 7.00 4.12
CA PRO A 149 -6.23 6.33 4.65
C PRO A 149 -5.87 5.18 5.60
N GLY A 150 -4.67 4.60 5.48
CA GLY A 150 -4.09 3.65 6.43
C GLY A 150 -3.98 4.22 7.83
N LEU A 151 -3.27 5.34 7.96
CA LEU A 151 -3.13 6.08 9.21
C LEU A 151 -4.47 6.55 9.76
N ASP A 152 -5.35 7.12 8.93
CA ASP A 152 -6.69 7.56 9.37
C ASP A 152 -7.52 6.39 9.92
N ALA A 153 -7.46 5.21 9.29
CA ALA A 153 -8.19 4.04 9.76
C ALA A 153 -7.61 3.45 11.06
N GLN A 154 -6.28 3.27 11.12
CA GLN A 154 -5.61 2.71 12.27
C GLN A 154 -5.73 3.61 13.50
N THR A 155 -5.52 4.92 13.33
CA THR A 155 -5.67 5.90 14.43
C THR A 155 -7.10 5.97 14.95
N ARG A 156 -8.12 5.95 14.08
CA ARG A 156 -9.52 5.90 14.51
C ARG A 156 -9.82 4.65 15.33
N LEU A 157 -9.32 3.49 14.91
CA LEU A 157 -9.47 2.25 15.66
C LEU A 157 -8.78 2.34 17.03
N MET A 158 -7.58 2.93 17.09
CA MET A 158 -6.86 3.18 18.36
C MET A 158 -7.66 4.07 19.31
N PHE A 159 -8.36 5.09 18.79
CA PHE A 159 -9.21 5.99 19.58
C PHE A 159 -10.64 5.46 19.79
N GLY A 160 -10.92 4.19 19.50
CA GLY A 160 -12.23 3.57 19.70
C GLY A 160 -13.34 4.10 18.77
N LYS A 161 -12.98 4.84 17.71
CA LYS A 161 -13.92 5.34 16.70
C LYS A 161 -14.12 4.28 15.63
N TYR A 162 -14.94 3.28 15.96
CA TYR A 162 -15.24 2.19 15.04
C TYR A 162 -15.91 2.70 13.76
N MET A 163 -15.37 2.28 12.63
CA MET A 163 -15.97 2.56 11.32
C MET A 163 -16.85 1.39 10.91
N GLY A 164 -18.13 1.67 10.66
CA GLY A 164 -19.04 0.68 10.08
C GLY A 164 -18.65 0.30 8.65
N PHE A 165 -19.30 -0.75 8.13
CA PHE A 165 -19.05 -1.20 6.75
C PHE A 165 -19.61 -0.21 5.73
N TRP A 166 -18.73 0.50 5.03
CA TRP A 166 -19.13 1.39 3.95
C TRP A 166 -19.36 0.63 2.64
N VAL A 167 -20.63 0.50 2.24
CA VAL A 167 -21.02 -0.09 0.96
C VAL A 167 -20.66 0.89 -0.16
N THR A 168 -19.83 0.44 -1.10
CA THR A 168 -19.46 1.28 -2.24
C THR A 168 -20.64 1.42 -3.21
N PRO A 169 -21.17 2.64 -3.44
CA PRO A 169 -22.24 2.82 -4.40
C PRO A 169 -21.72 2.51 -5.81
N LYS A 170 -22.36 1.55 -6.48
CA LYS A 170 -22.10 1.20 -7.88
C LYS A 170 -23.25 1.76 -8.71
N LYS A 171 -23.03 2.88 -9.40
CA LYS A 171 -23.94 3.27 -10.50
C LYS A 171 -23.56 2.44 -11.73
N ARG A 172 -24.55 1.77 -12.33
CA ARG A 172 -24.41 1.05 -13.60
C ARG A 172 -24.46 2.05 -14.75
#